data_AF-A0A6H5G131-F1
#
_entry.id   AF-A0A6H5G131-F1
#
_cell.length_a   1.000
_cell.length_b   1.000
_cell.length_c   1.000
_cell.angle_alpha   90.00
_cell.angle_beta   90.00
_cell.angle_gamma   90.00
#
_symmetry.space_group_name_H-M   'P 1'
#
loop_
_entity.id
_entity.type
_entity.pdbx_description
1 polymer ?
#
loop_
_entity_poly.entity_id
_entity_poly.type
_entity_poly.pdbx_seq_one_letter_code
_entity_poly.pdbx_strand_id
1 'polypeptide(L)'
;MDYADENEPLIVERRRGSSTYGSDSRPWNLVRLCHGSLASTWLVPGLFQPVAGGSGIPQVKCYLNGVKIPRLVRLKTLFVKAIGVVSSVVGGLAGGKEGPMIHTGAVIAAGISQGKSTSMRSDFRVFRYFREDHEKRDFVSGGAAAGVAAAFGAPVGELTYYGLLNFGHFESLNYDLFELILYAWMGAVGGLLGSLYIHVNYKLTVFRMRYIRGRWLKVIEACLVAAITATVAMLMMFCISDCRSLGQDPTENPIQ
;
A
#
# COMPACT_ATOMS: atom_id res chain seq x y z
N MET A 1 33.21 -6.14 -50.70
CA MET A 1 32.91 -7.54 -50.99
C MET A 1 33.92 -8.35 -50.18
N ASP A 2 33.58 -8.98 -49.07
CA ASP A 2 32.27 -9.38 -48.56
C ASP A 2 32.26 -9.51 -47.02
N TYR A 3 31.07 -9.24 -46.49
CA TYR A 3 30.43 -9.65 -45.24
C TYR A 3 31.19 -10.58 -44.28
N ALA A 4 31.34 -10.12 -43.03
CA ALA A 4 31.57 -10.98 -41.87
C ALA A 4 30.22 -11.48 -41.32
N ASP A 5 30.12 -12.79 -41.16
CA ASP A 5 28.98 -13.53 -40.61
C ASP A 5 29.12 -13.59 -39.07
N GLU A 6 28.30 -12.84 -38.34
CA GLU A 6 28.18 -12.91 -36.87
C GLU A 6 27.08 -13.93 -36.51
N ASN A 7 27.40 -15.22 -36.65
CA ASN A 7 26.56 -16.30 -36.14
C ASN A 7 27.44 -17.45 -35.63
N GLU A 8 28.09 -17.24 -34.48
CA GLU A 8 28.49 -18.36 -33.62
C GLU A 8 27.89 -18.17 -32.22
N PRO A 9 27.12 -19.16 -31.72
CA PRO A 9 26.74 -19.16 -30.31
C PRO A 9 27.99 -19.44 -29.48
N LEU A 10 28.35 -18.50 -28.60
CA LEU A 10 29.37 -18.73 -27.56
C LEU A 10 28.89 -19.85 -26.63
N ILE A 11 29.24 -21.09 -26.98
CA ILE A 11 29.12 -22.26 -26.11
C ILE A 11 30.09 -22.05 -24.95
N VAL A 12 29.57 -21.54 -23.84
CA VAL A 12 30.28 -21.57 -22.56
C VAL A 12 30.25 -23.00 -22.04
N GLU A 13 31.21 -23.81 -22.52
CA GLU A 13 31.52 -25.14 -22.01
C GLU A 13 32.15 -24.99 -20.60
N ARG A 14 31.33 -24.76 -19.57
CA ARG A 14 31.78 -24.79 -18.17
C ARG A 14 31.37 -26.11 -17.51
N ARG A 15 32.32 -27.05 -17.56
CA ARG A 15 32.47 -28.32 -16.80
C ARG A 15 31.26 -28.78 -15.97
N ARG A 16 30.83 -30.03 -16.24
CA ARG A 16 30.20 -30.91 -15.24
C ARG A 16 31.04 -30.93 -13.97
N GLY A 17 30.56 -30.23 -12.96
CA GLY A 17 31.09 -30.23 -11.61
C GLY A 17 30.08 -29.51 -10.76
N SER A 18 29.11 -30.27 -10.24
CA SER A 18 28.26 -29.94 -9.10
C SER A 18 28.09 -28.43 -8.88
N SER A 19 27.11 -27.82 -9.54
CA SER A 19 26.52 -26.60 -8.99
C SER A 19 25.81 -27.06 -7.72
N THR A 20 26.59 -27.19 -6.65
CA THR A 20 26.08 -27.14 -5.30
C THR A 20 25.13 -25.94 -5.31
N TYR A 21 23.85 -26.20 -5.04
CA TYR A 21 23.06 -25.25 -4.29
C TYR A 21 23.87 -24.96 -3.04
N GLY A 22 24.83 -24.05 -3.16
CA GLY A 22 25.57 -23.52 -2.04
C GLY A 22 24.48 -23.02 -1.13
N SER A 23 24.49 -23.52 0.10
CA SER A 23 23.83 -22.90 1.23
C SER A 23 24.41 -21.49 1.37
N ASP A 24 24.05 -20.60 0.45
CA ASP A 24 24.37 -19.20 0.56
C ASP A 24 23.49 -18.76 1.71
N SER A 25 24.10 -18.53 2.86
CA SER A 25 23.41 -18.14 4.09
C SER A 25 23.06 -16.65 4.06
N ARG A 26 23.37 -15.96 2.95
CA ARG A 26 23.07 -14.56 2.66
C ARG A 26 21.58 -14.22 2.61
N PRO A 27 20.66 -14.99 2.00
CA PRO A 27 19.22 -14.75 2.11
C PRO A 27 18.75 -14.97 3.54
N TRP A 28 19.34 -15.92 4.29
CA TRP A 28 19.00 -16.17 5.69
C TRP A 28 19.46 -15.04 6.61
N ASN A 29 20.63 -14.44 6.34
CA ASN A 29 21.13 -13.27 7.06
C ASN A 29 20.36 -11.99 6.68
N LEU A 30 19.91 -11.86 5.43
CA LEU A 30 19.06 -10.75 4.98
C LEU A 30 17.66 -10.83 5.59
N VAL A 31 17.05 -12.03 5.63
CA VAL A 31 15.77 -12.28 6.32
C VAL A 31 15.89 -12.07 7.83
N ARG A 32 17.02 -12.43 8.45
CA ARG A 32 17.31 -12.16 9.88
C ARG A 32 17.55 -10.67 10.15
N LEU A 33 18.22 -9.93 9.26
CA LEU A 33 18.39 -8.48 9.32
C LEU A 33 17.06 -7.74 9.12
N CYS A 34 16.23 -8.20 8.20
CA CYS A 34 14.85 -7.73 8.04
C CYS A 34 14.06 -7.99 9.33
N HIS A 35 13.98 -9.23 9.83
CA HIS A 35 13.27 -9.53 11.10
C HIS A 35 13.77 -8.73 12.32
N GLY A 36 15.09 -8.50 12.45
CA GLY A 36 15.69 -7.73 13.55
C GLY A 36 15.45 -6.21 13.48
N SER A 37 15.41 -5.63 12.26
CA SER A 37 15.13 -4.20 12.05
C SER A 37 13.62 -3.88 12.04
N LEU A 38 12.80 -4.91 11.84
CA LEU A 38 11.34 -4.82 11.73
C LEU A 38 10.64 -4.62 13.08
N ALA A 39 11.15 -5.16 14.17
CA ALA A 39 10.53 -4.97 15.49
C ALA A 39 10.74 -3.55 16.04
N SER A 40 11.87 -2.90 15.76
CA SER A 40 12.26 -1.63 16.38
C SER A 40 11.55 -0.41 15.76
N THR A 41 11.35 -0.39 14.44
CA THR A 41 10.76 0.78 13.74
C THR A 41 9.23 0.82 13.86
N TRP A 42 8.58 -0.35 14.02
CA TRP A 42 7.13 -0.50 14.13
C TRP A 42 6.55 -0.24 15.53
N LEU A 43 7.39 -0.18 16.56
CA LEU A 43 6.99 0.23 17.91
C LEU A 43 6.50 1.69 17.95
N VAL A 44 6.94 2.54 17.01
CA VAL A 44 6.73 3.99 17.10
C VAL A 44 5.28 4.40 16.79
N PRO A 45 4.54 3.87 15.80
CA PRO A 45 3.19 4.35 15.55
C PRO A 45 2.14 3.90 16.56
N GLY A 46 2.15 2.61 16.91
CA GLY A 46 1.16 1.99 17.81
C GLY A 46 1.27 2.49 19.26
N LEU A 47 2.46 2.91 19.69
CA LEU A 47 2.70 3.40 21.05
C LEU A 47 2.44 4.91 21.20
N PHE A 48 2.71 5.70 20.15
CA PHE A 48 2.65 7.16 20.26
C PHE A 48 1.32 7.75 19.79
N GLN A 49 0.65 7.18 18.79
CA GLN A 49 -0.64 7.67 18.31
C GLN A 49 -1.50 6.55 17.71
N PRO A 50 -2.42 5.93 18.47
CA PRO A 50 -3.27 4.85 17.96
C PRO A 50 -4.18 5.30 16.81
N VAL A 51 -4.45 6.60 16.69
CA VAL A 51 -5.23 7.21 15.59
C VAL A 51 -4.50 7.14 14.23
N ALA A 52 -3.17 6.97 14.23
CA ALA A 52 -2.40 6.80 13.00
C ALA A 52 -2.50 5.36 12.42
N GLY A 53 -3.09 4.42 13.15
CA GLY A 53 -3.25 3.03 12.72
C GLY A 53 -4.20 2.87 11.54
N GLY A 54 -3.84 1.97 10.62
CA GLY A 54 -4.64 1.64 9.44
C GLY A 54 -4.62 2.71 8.34
N SER A 55 -5.49 2.50 7.34
CA SER A 55 -5.53 3.32 6.11
C SER A 55 -5.81 4.80 6.37
N GLY A 56 -6.74 5.15 7.26
CA GLY A 56 -7.14 6.55 7.49
C GLY A 56 -8.36 7.00 6.67
N ILE A 57 -8.71 6.25 5.62
CA ILE A 57 -9.91 6.53 4.79
C ILE A 57 -11.20 6.59 5.61
N PRO A 58 -11.50 5.62 6.52
CA PRO A 58 -12.73 5.70 7.32
C PRO A 58 -12.80 6.99 8.14
N GLN A 59 -11.68 7.46 8.67
CA GLN A 59 -11.63 8.66 9.46
C GLN A 59 -11.82 9.93 8.63
N VAL A 60 -11.22 9.98 7.43
CA VAL A 60 -11.46 11.07 6.46
C VAL A 60 -12.94 11.09 6.04
N LYS A 61 -13.54 9.93 5.75
CA LYS A 61 -14.97 9.81 5.42
C LYS A 61 -15.87 10.31 6.56
N CYS A 62 -15.59 9.93 7.80
CA CYS A 62 -16.32 10.44 8.97
C CYS A 62 -16.19 11.97 9.10
N TYR A 63 -15.00 12.52 8.88
CA TYR A 63 -14.77 13.95 8.92
C TYR A 63 -15.57 14.71 7.84
N LEU A 64 -15.60 14.18 6.61
CA LEU A 64 -16.41 14.74 5.51
C LEU A 64 -17.92 14.65 5.80
N ASN A 65 -18.38 13.59 6.47
CA ASN A 65 -19.75 13.47 6.99
C ASN A 65 -20.07 14.42 8.16
N GLY A 66 -19.12 15.26 8.60
CA GLY A 66 -19.31 16.22 9.69
C GLY A 66 -18.96 15.70 11.09
N VAL A 67 -18.47 14.46 11.22
CA VAL A 67 -18.06 13.89 12.51
C VAL A 67 -16.62 14.25 12.83
N LYS A 68 -16.43 15.09 13.85
CA LYS A 68 -15.10 15.55 14.28
C LYS A 68 -14.37 14.49 15.12
N ILE A 69 -13.50 13.71 14.48
CA ILE A 69 -12.65 12.72 15.17
C ILE A 69 -11.45 13.42 15.85
N PRO A 70 -11.20 13.17 17.14
CA PRO A 70 -10.10 13.80 17.86
C PRO A 70 -8.75 13.31 17.30
N ARG A 71 -7.80 14.26 17.15
CA ARG A 71 -6.42 14.02 16.66
C ARG A 71 -6.31 13.53 15.21
N LEU A 72 -7.39 13.61 14.42
CA LEU A 72 -7.36 13.18 13.02
C LEU A 72 -6.38 13.99 12.14
N VAL A 73 -6.46 15.32 12.24
CA VAL A 73 -5.71 16.28 11.41
C VAL A 73 -4.53 16.93 12.14
N ARG A 74 -3.95 16.23 13.13
CA ARG A 74 -2.77 16.75 13.84
C ARG A 74 -1.50 16.44 13.06
N LEU A 75 -0.58 17.41 13.02
CA LEU A 75 0.74 17.23 12.41
C LEU A 75 1.52 16.03 13.00
N LYS A 76 1.39 15.79 14.31
CA LYS A 76 1.94 14.58 14.95
C LYS A 76 1.40 13.28 14.33
N THR A 77 0.12 13.22 13.96
CA THR A 77 -0.47 12.05 13.28
C THR A 77 0.17 11.85 11.91
N LEU A 78 0.39 12.94 11.17
CA LEU A 78 1.04 12.91 9.86
C LEU A 78 2.44 12.30 9.94
N PHE A 79 3.30 12.81 10.82
CA PHE A 79 4.67 12.29 10.99
C PHE A 79 4.69 10.81 11.38
N VAL A 80 3.88 10.43 12.36
CA VAL A 80 3.78 9.04 12.80
C VAL A 80 3.30 8.12 11.68
N LYS A 81 2.35 8.58 10.88
CA LYS A 81 1.78 7.82 9.76
C LYS A 81 2.77 7.66 8.61
N ALA A 82 3.50 8.72 8.25
CA ALA A 82 4.53 8.66 7.22
C ALA A 82 5.62 7.63 7.57
N ILE A 83 6.18 7.71 8.80
CA ILE A 83 7.19 6.76 9.28
C ILE A 83 6.62 5.34 9.32
N GLY A 84 5.39 5.17 9.82
CA GLY A 84 4.74 3.86 9.90
C GLY A 84 4.54 3.18 8.55
N VAL A 85 4.14 3.94 7.53
CA VAL A 85 3.92 3.40 6.17
C VAL A 85 5.23 3.01 5.51
N VAL A 86 6.26 3.86 5.59
CA VAL A 86 7.59 3.54 5.05
C VAL A 86 8.12 2.26 5.71
N SER A 87 8.02 2.17 7.03
CA SER A 87 8.43 0.98 7.78
C SER A 87 7.63 -0.26 7.41
N SER A 88 6.36 -0.09 7.03
CA SER A 88 5.50 -1.18 6.59
C SER A 88 5.86 -1.75 5.24
N VAL A 89 6.14 -0.87 4.29
CA VAL A 89 6.51 -1.26 2.94
C VAL A 89 7.91 -1.89 2.94
N VAL A 90 8.88 -1.27 3.62
CA VAL A 90 10.22 -1.84 3.81
C VAL A 90 10.16 -3.17 4.55
N GLY A 91 9.16 -3.34 5.41
CA GLY A 91 8.96 -4.55 6.18
C GLY A 91 8.33 -5.73 5.48
N GLY A 92 7.96 -5.60 4.21
CA GLY A 92 7.33 -6.67 3.45
C GLY A 92 5.99 -7.12 4.03
N LEU A 93 5.33 -6.27 4.83
CA LEU A 93 3.97 -6.56 5.28
C LEU A 93 3.02 -6.39 4.09
N ALA A 94 2.08 -7.32 3.94
CA ALA A 94 1.03 -7.26 2.91
C ALA A 94 0.07 -6.09 3.19
N GLY A 95 0.48 -4.86 2.83
CA GLY A 95 -0.27 -3.63 3.02
C GLY A 95 0.17 -2.54 2.04
N GLY A 96 -0.81 -1.80 1.51
CA GLY A 96 -0.56 -0.74 0.52
C GLY A 96 -0.28 0.64 1.14
N LYS A 97 0.52 1.44 0.44
CA LYS A 97 0.78 2.87 0.76
C LYS A 97 -0.37 3.80 0.37
N GLU A 98 -1.30 3.34 -0.46
CA GLU A 98 -2.35 4.13 -1.11
C GLU A 98 -3.31 4.79 -0.10
N GLY A 99 -3.93 3.99 0.76
CA GLY A 99 -4.88 4.50 1.77
C GLY A 99 -4.27 5.58 2.69
N PRO A 100 -3.08 5.34 3.25
CA PRO A 100 -2.37 6.34 4.04
C PRO A 100 -2.05 7.64 3.30
N MET A 101 -1.80 7.62 1.99
CA MET A 101 -1.55 8.84 1.20
C MET A 101 -2.79 9.73 1.12
N ILE A 102 -3.99 9.15 1.01
CA ILE A 102 -5.26 9.89 1.02
C ILE A 102 -5.44 10.65 2.33
N HIS A 103 -5.18 9.98 3.46
CA HIS A 103 -5.26 10.63 4.77
C HIS A 103 -4.18 11.70 4.93
N THR A 104 -2.95 11.45 4.49
CA THR A 104 -1.87 12.44 4.50
C THR A 104 -2.25 13.72 3.74
N GLY A 105 -2.80 13.60 2.53
CA GLY A 105 -3.28 14.75 1.75
C GLY A 105 -4.38 15.52 2.48
N ALA A 106 -5.34 14.83 3.08
CA ALA A 106 -6.38 15.43 3.92
C ALA A 106 -5.81 16.20 5.13
N VAL A 107 -4.80 15.66 5.84
CA VAL A 107 -4.18 16.35 6.99
C VAL A 107 -3.39 17.59 6.56
N ILE A 108 -2.65 17.50 5.46
CA ILE A 108 -1.89 18.64 4.93
C ILE A 108 -2.84 19.78 4.55
N ALA A 109 -3.91 19.48 3.81
CA ALA A 109 -4.88 20.50 3.42
C ALA A 109 -5.61 21.13 4.62
N ALA A 110 -5.99 20.31 5.63
CA ALA A 110 -6.53 20.82 6.89
C ALA A 110 -5.56 21.74 7.66
N GLY A 111 -4.25 21.46 7.58
CA GLY A 111 -3.22 22.26 8.23
C GLY A 111 -2.97 23.59 7.52
N ILE A 112 -2.86 23.55 6.19
CA ILE A 112 -2.63 24.73 5.35
C ILE A 112 -3.84 25.68 5.42
N SER A 113 -5.07 25.16 5.28
CA SER A 113 -6.31 25.95 5.37
C SER A 113 -6.37 26.84 6.61
N GLN A 114 -5.91 26.33 7.76
CA GLN A 114 -6.05 27.04 9.03
C GLN A 114 -4.92 28.05 9.28
N GLY A 115 -3.81 27.96 8.55
CA GLY A 115 -2.63 28.82 8.74
C GLY A 115 -2.06 28.79 10.16
N LYS A 116 -2.39 27.75 10.94
CA LYS A 116 -2.08 27.64 12.38
C LYS A 116 -1.48 26.28 12.68
N SER A 117 -0.23 26.27 13.12
CA SER A 117 0.37 25.05 13.66
C SER A 117 0.13 24.99 15.16
N THR A 118 -0.92 24.27 15.56
CA THR A 118 -1.14 23.95 16.99
C THR A 118 -0.01 23.08 17.57
N SER A 119 0.72 22.35 16.72
CA SER A 119 1.86 21.51 17.13
C SER A 119 3.15 22.32 17.36
N MET A 120 3.37 23.39 16.60
CA MET A 120 4.57 24.24 16.66
C MET A 120 4.29 25.59 17.34
N ARG A 121 3.11 25.74 17.96
CA ARG A 121 2.64 26.98 18.64
C ARG A 121 2.81 28.26 17.80
N SER A 122 2.77 28.15 16.48
CA SER A 122 2.97 29.26 15.55
C SER A 122 1.67 29.54 14.79
N ASP A 123 1.22 30.80 14.84
CA ASP A 123 0.09 31.31 14.06
C ASP A 123 0.67 32.25 13.00
N PHE A 124 0.60 31.84 11.73
CA PHE A 124 1.18 32.61 10.64
C PHE A 124 0.34 33.85 10.30
N ARG A 125 -0.83 34.06 10.93
CA ARG A 125 -1.83 35.13 10.66
C ARG A 125 -2.30 35.28 9.21
N VAL A 126 -1.71 34.53 8.28
CA VAL A 126 -2.19 34.34 6.90
C VAL A 126 -3.33 33.32 6.91
N PHE A 127 -4.34 33.51 6.07
CA PHE A 127 -5.54 32.64 5.94
C PHE A 127 -6.53 32.65 7.12
N ARG A 128 -6.69 33.78 7.81
CA ARG A 128 -7.76 33.91 8.83
C ARG A 128 -9.17 33.73 8.26
N TYR A 129 -9.38 34.09 6.99
CA TYR A 129 -10.65 33.93 6.29
C TYR A 129 -11.06 32.44 6.26
N PHE A 130 -10.14 31.54 5.90
CA PHE A 130 -10.36 30.10 5.71
C PHE A 130 -10.48 29.25 7.00
N ARG A 131 -10.73 29.89 8.16
CA ARG A 131 -10.74 29.22 9.48
C ARG A 131 -12.09 28.59 9.84
N GLU A 132 -13.08 28.69 8.96
CA GLU A 132 -14.39 28.09 9.18
C GLU A 132 -14.39 26.58 8.92
N ASP A 133 -15.29 25.85 9.59
CA ASP A 133 -15.36 24.38 9.44
C ASP A 133 -15.78 23.95 8.02
N HIS A 134 -16.58 24.78 7.33
CA HIS A 134 -17.01 24.49 5.96
C HIS A 134 -15.83 24.56 4.98
N GLU A 135 -15.08 25.66 4.99
CA GLU A 135 -13.90 25.84 4.11
C GLU A 135 -12.86 24.79 4.42
N LYS A 136 -12.60 24.53 5.70
CA LYS A 136 -11.66 23.49 6.11
C LYS A 136 -12.06 22.12 5.56
N ARG A 137 -13.35 21.81 5.52
CA ARG A 137 -13.86 20.56 4.95
C ARG A 137 -13.65 20.50 3.43
N ASP A 138 -13.81 21.62 2.74
CA ASP A 138 -13.58 21.72 1.30
C ASP A 138 -12.09 21.52 0.97
N PHE A 139 -11.19 22.15 1.74
CA PHE A 139 -9.75 21.89 1.65
C PHE A 139 -9.43 20.43 1.94
N VAL A 140 -10.02 19.82 2.97
CA VAL A 140 -9.82 18.40 3.28
C VAL A 140 -10.29 17.48 2.16
N SER A 141 -11.42 17.81 1.51
CA SER A 141 -11.91 17.07 0.34
C SER A 141 -10.92 17.16 -0.82
N GLY A 142 -10.45 18.37 -1.16
CA GLY A 142 -9.43 18.58 -2.19
C GLY A 142 -8.09 17.89 -1.87
N GLY A 143 -7.66 17.92 -0.60
CA GLY A 143 -6.46 17.23 -0.13
C GLY A 143 -6.58 15.72 -0.18
N ALA A 144 -7.75 15.16 0.13
CA ALA A 144 -8.03 13.74 -0.02
C ALA A 144 -7.98 13.33 -1.50
N ALA A 145 -8.60 14.10 -2.38
CA ALA A 145 -8.57 13.87 -3.83
C ALA A 145 -7.14 13.92 -4.40
N ALA A 146 -6.35 14.93 -4.00
CA ALA A 146 -4.94 15.02 -4.35
C ALA A 146 -4.13 13.81 -3.83
N GLY A 147 -4.45 13.32 -2.63
CA GLY A 147 -3.86 12.11 -2.07
C GLY A 147 -4.22 10.83 -2.83
N VAL A 148 -5.45 10.71 -3.36
CA VAL A 148 -5.85 9.62 -4.26
C VAL A 148 -5.07 9.72 -5.59
N ALA A 149 -5.04 10.89 -6.22
CA ALA A 149 -4.31 11.13 -7.47
C ALA A 149 -2.82 10.78 -7.32
N ALA A 150 -2.17 11.24 -6.26
CA ALA A 150 -0.77 10.91 -5.96
C ALA A 150 -0.55 9.43 -5.63
N ALA A 151 -1.56 8.74 -5.09
CA ALA A 151 -1.44 7.34 -4.74
C ALA A 151 -1.42 6.42 -5.96
N PHE A 152 -2.24 6.74 -6.96
CA PHE A 152 -2.47 5.93 -8.16
C PHE A 152 -1.78 6.47 -9.41
N GLY A 153 -1.15 7.66 -9.35
CA GLY A 153 -0.51 8.28 -10.51
C GLY A 153 -1.50 8.75 -11.58
N ALA A 154 -2.79 8.84 -11.25
CA ALA A 154 -3.85 9.27 -12.16
C ALA A 154 -4.19 10.76 -11.93
N PRO A 155 -4.35 11.57 -12.99
CA PRO A 155 -4.73 12.97 -12.85
C PRO A 155 -6.13 13.12 -12.20
N VAL A 156 -6.32 14.21 -11.45
CA VAL A 156 -7.51 14.46 -10.60
C VAL A 156 -8.84 14.42 -11.39
N GLY A 157 -8.80 14.75 -12.69
CA GLY A 157 -9.96 14.76 -13.59
C GLY A 157 -10.38 13.39 -14.15
N GLU A 158 -9.53 12.37 -14.09
CA GLU A 158 -9.86 11.03 -14.61
C GLU A 158 -10.54 10.16 -13.53
N LEU A 159 -10.34 10.50 -12.27
CA LEU A 159 -10.91 9.81 -11.11
C LEU A 159 -12.36 10.24 -10.77
N THR A 160 -12.92 11.22 -11.50
CA THR A 160 -14.09 12.00 -11.05
C THR A 160 -15.45 11.36 -11.35
N TYR A 161 -15.50 10.13 -11.89
CA TYR A 161 -16.80 9.47 -12.10
C TYR A 161 -17.42 9.02 -10.77
N TYR A 162 -18.69 9.41 -10.58
CA TYR A 162 -19.42 9.24 -9.33
C TYR A 162 -19.57 7.76 -8.98
N GLY A 163 -18.77 7.26 -8.04
CA GLY A 163 -18.96 5.93 -7.44
C GLY A 163 -18.02 4.82 -7.92
N LEU A 164 -17.05 5.08 -8.82
CA LEU A 164 -16.07 4.08 -9.24
C LEU A 164 -14.70 4.72 -9.57
N LEU A 165 -13.60 4.08 -9.14
CA LEU A 165 -12.26 4.41 -9.64
C LEU A 165 -12.21 4.08 -11.13
N ASN A 166 -12.22 5.11 -11.98
CA ASN A 166 -12.05 4.97 -13.42
C ASN A 166 -10.60 5.31 -13.77
N PHE A 167 -9.89 4.39 -14.43
CA PHE A 167 -8.48 4.57 -14.82
C PHE A 167 -8.31 5.27 -16.18
N GLY A 168 -9.35 5.93 -16.68
CA GLY A 168 -9.33 6.69 -17.93
C GLY A 168 -10.01 5.96 -19.09
N HIS A 169 -9.82 6.49 -20.30
CA HIS A 169 -10.37 5.91 -21.52
C HIS A 169 -9.38 4.85 -22.03
N PHE A 170 -9.68 3.57 -21.81
CA PHE A 170 -8.92 2.49 -22.44
C PHE A 170 -9.07 2.58 -23.96
N GLU A 171 -7.99 2.31 -24.71
CA GLU A 171 -8.08 2.19 -26.17
C GLU A 171 -9.16 1.17 -26.54
N SER A 172 -9.81 1.37 -27.68
CA SER A 172 -10.95 0.57 -28.13
C SER A 172 -10.49 -0.84 -28.51
N LEU A 173 -10.32 -1.71 -27.53
CA LEU A 173 -10.18 -3.14 -27.74
C LEU A 173 -11.52 -3.66 -28.28
N ASN A 174 -11.49 -4.36 -29.40
CA ASN A 174 -12.69 -4.99 -29.95
C ASN A 174 -13.04 -6.20 -29.08
N TYR A 175 -14.15 -6.11 -28.35
CA TYR A 175 -14.64 -7.20 -27.51
C TYR A 175 -15.74 -7.98 -28.24
N ASP A 176 -15.60 -9.30 -28.28
CA ASP A 176 -16.66 -10.16 -28.76
C ASP A 176 -17.72 -10.40 -27.69
N LEU A 177 -18.97 -10.61 -28.10
CA LEU A 177 -20.10 -10.78 -27.18
C LEU A 177 -19.91 -11.97 -26.20
N PHE A 178 -19.13 -12.98 -26.61
CA PHE A 178 -18.78 -14.13 -25.76
C PHE A 178 -17.84 -13.74 -24.60
N GLU A 179 -16.90 -12.82 -24.83
CA GLU A 179 -15.97 -12.35 -23.80
C GLU A 179 -16.71 -11.59 -22.69
N LEU A 180 -17.80 -10.90 -23.02
CA LEU A 180 -18.66 -10.22 -22.05
C LEU A 180 -19.25 -11.20 -21.02
N ILE A 181 -19.62 -12.40 -21.44
CA ILE A 181 -20.14 -13.44 -20.55
C ILE A 181 -19.04 -13.91 -19.57
N LEU A 182 -17.81 -14.05 -20.05
CA LEU A 182 -16.65 -14.38 -19.21
C LEU A 182 -16.36 -13.26 -18.20
N TYR A 183 -16.39 -11.98 -18.62
CA TYR A 183 -16.24 -10.84 -17.72
C TYR A 183 -17.34 -10.78 -16.66
N ALA A 184 -18.59 -11.05 -17.04
CA ALA A 184 -19.70 -11.10 -16.09
C ALA A 184 -19.51 -12.22 -15.05
N TRP A 185 -19.05 -13.39 -15.48
CA TRP A 185 -18.77 -14.50 -14.58
C TRP A 185 -17.59 -14.20 -13.63
N MET A 186 -16.50 -13.62 -14.14
CA MET A 186 -15.38 -13.15 -13.31
C MET A 186 -15.83 -12.09 -12.30
N GLY A 187 -16.70 -11.17 -12.70
CA GLY A 187 -17.30 -10.18 -11.80
C GLY A 187 -18.13 -10.82 -10.69
N ALA A 188 -18.93 -11.85 -11.00
CA ALA A 188 -19.70 -12.59 -10.00
C ALA A 188 -18.81 -13.34 -9.01
N VAL A 189 -17.79 -14.05 -9.49
CA VAL A 189 -16.81 -14.76 -8.64
C VAL A 189 -16.02 -13.78 -7.78
N GLY A 190 -15.55 -12.67 -8.36
CA GLY A 190 -14.86 -11.61 -7.65
C GLY A 190 -15.72 -10.96 -6.56
N GLY A 191 -17.01 -10.73 -6.83
CA GLY A 191 -17.97 -10.23 -5.85
C GLY A 191 -18.20 -11.19 -4.68
N LEU A 192 -18.31 -12.49 -4.96
CA LEU A 192 -18.47 -13.53 -3.92
C LEU A 192 -17.23 -13.64 -3.04
N LEU A 193 -16.04 -13.69 -3.64
CA LEU A 193 -14.76 -13.72 -2.92
C LEU A 193 -14.53 -12.43 -2.12
N GLY A 194 -14.90 -11.27 -2.67
CA GLY A 194 -14.84 -9.99 -1.98
C GLY A 194 -15.75 -9.94 -0.74
N SER A 195 -16.98 -10.45 -0.84
CA SER A 195 -17.90 -10.56 0.29
C SER A 195 -17.35 -11.47 1.39
N LEU A 196 -16.82 -12.63 1.02
CA LEU A 196 -16.17 -13.55 1.96
C LEU A 196 -14.98 -12.88 2.66
N TYR A 197 -14.14 -12.17 1.91
CA TYR A 197 -13.01 -11.43 2.46
C TYR A 197 -13.46 -10.38 3.49
N ILE A 198 -14.50 -9.60 3.18
CA ILE A 198 -15.06 -8.62 4.12
C ILE A 198 -15.60 -9.32 5.38
N HIS A 199 -16.31 -10.44 5.23
CA HIS A 199 -16.86 -11.19 6.36
C HIS A 199 -15.77 -11.71 7.31
N VAL A 200 -14.71 -12.29 6.75
CA VAL A 200 -13.56 -12.78 7.53
C VAL A 200 -12.86 -11.61 8.25
N ASN A 201 -12.61 -10.50 7.55
CA ASN A 201 -12.01 -9.31 8.14
C ASN A 201 -12.87 -8.70 9.26
N TYR A 202 -14.19 -8.72 9.11
CA TYR A 202 -15.12 -8.29 10.15
C TYR A 202 -14.98 -9.16 11.41
N LYS A 203 -15.04 -10.49 11.28
CA LYS A 203 -14.89 -11.41 12.41
C LYS A 203 -13.53 -11.26 13.10
N LEU A 204 -12.46 -11.13 12.32
CA LEU A 204 -11.10 -10.93 12.83
C LEU A 204 -10.95 -9.58 13.56
N THR A 205 -11.61 -8.53 13.07
CA THR A 205 -11.65 -7.21 13.73
C THR A 205 -12.41 -7.28 15.06
N VAL A 206 -13.55 -7.97 15.11
CA VAL A 206 -14.30 -8.19 16.36
C VAL A 206 -13.45 -8.98 17.37
N PHE A 207 -12.73 -10.00 16.91
CA PHE A 207 -11.79 -10.76 17.74
C PHE A 207 -10.68 -9.87 18.31
N ARG A 208 -10.01 -9.06 17.48
CA ARG A 208 -8.99 -8.10 17.90
C ARG A 208 -9.51 -7.11 18.93
N MET A 209 -10.73 -6.60 18.76
CA MET A 209 -11.35 -5.67 19.71
C MET A 209 -11.70 -6.32 21.06
N ARG A 210 -11.94 -7.63 21.10
CA ARG A 210 -12.28 -8.37 22.32
C ARG A 210 -11.04 -8.83 23.08
N TYR A 211 -10.05 -9.42 22.39
CA TYR A 211 -8.90 -10.08 23.02
C TYR A 211 -7.61 -9.25 22.93
N ILE A 212 -7.34 -8.54 21.82
CA ILE A 212 -6.05 -7.88 21.54
C ILE A 212 -6.14 -6.37 21.85
N ARG A 213 -6.35 -6.05 23.13
CA ARG A 213 -6.47 -4.65 23.60
C ARG A 213 -5.14 -4.02 24.00
N GLY A 214 -4.24 -4.81 24.57
CA GLY A 214 -2.95 -4.34 25.08
C GLY A 214 -2.04 -3.79 23.97
N ARG A 215 -1.31 -2.72 24.26
CA ARG A 215 -0.37 -2.10 23.30
C ARG A 215 0.70 -3.09 22.84
N TRP A 216 1.28 -3.83 23.79
CA TRP A 216 2.27 -4.86 23.51
C TRP A 216 1.69 -6.07 22.77
N LEU A 217 0.44 -6.47 23.06
CA LEU A 217 -0.21 -7.57 22.34
C LEU A 217 -0.42 -7.24 20.86
N LYS A 218 -0.76 -5.99 20.52
CA LYS A 218 -0.85 -5.56 19.11
C LYS A 218 0.49 -5.63 18.38
N VAL A 219 1.57 -5.31 19.08
CA VAL A 219 2.94 -5.40 18.53
C VAL A 219 3.30 -6.86 18.30
N ILE A 220 3.07 -7.73 19.28
CA ILE A 220 3.34 -9.17 19.18
C ILE A 220 2.55 -9.78 18.01
N GLU A 221 1.25 -9.45 17.90
CA GLU A 221 0.42 -9.90 16.78
C GLU A 221 1.02 -9.50 15.43
N ALA A 222 1.41 -8.23 15.27
CA ALA A 222 2.00 -7.74 14.02
C ALA A 222 3.33 -8.43 13.68
N CYS A 223 4.21 -8.61 14.67
CA CYS A 223 5.47 -9.33 14.49
C CYS A 223 5.24 -10.79 14.06
N LEU A 224 4.25 -11.45 14.67
CA LEU A 224 3.90 -12.83 14.34
C LEU A 224 3.32 -12.95 12.92
N VAL A 225 2.46 -12.02 12.51
CA VAL A 225 1.92 -11.97 11.14
C VAL A 225 3.04 -11.74 10.12
N ALA A 226 3.97 -10.83 10.39
CA ALA A 226 5.11 -10.57 9.50
C ALA A 226 6.01 -11.80 9.37
N ALA A 227 6.33 -12.48 10.48
CA ALA A 227 7.13 -13.68 10.47
C ALA A 227 6.47 -14.82 9.66
N ILE A 228 5.15 -15.05 9.85
CA ILE A 228 4.41 -16.06 9.09
C ILE A 228 4.36 -15.73 7.60
N THR A 229 4.17 -14.45 7.26
CA THR A 229 4.10 -14.03 5.84
C THR A 229 5.44 -14.27 5.15
N ALA A 230 6.55 -13.93 5.81
CA ALA A 230 7.90 -14.16 5.31
C ALA A 230 8.22 -15.67 5.16
N THR A 231 7.82 -16.50 6.14
CA THR A 231 8.05 -17.95 6.05
C THR A 231 7.24 -18.58 4.93
N VAL A 232 5.98 -18.19 4.74
CA VAL A 232 5.14 -18.71 3.64
C VAL A 232 5.69 -18.29 2.28
N ALA A 233 6.09 -17.01 2.12
CA ALA A 233 6.69 -16.54 0.87
C ALA A 233 7.99 -17.29 0.55
N MET A 234 8.80 -17.55 1.58
CA MET A 234 10.02 -18.33 1.41
C MET A 234 9.74 -19.79 1.07
N LEU A 235 8.81 -20.46 1.77
CA LEU A 235 8.41 -21.82 1.47
C LEU A 235 7.90 -21.94 0.03
N MET A 236 7.13 -20.97 -0.45
CA MET A 236 6.70 -20.91 -1.84
C MET A 236 7.89 -20.90 -2.80
N MET A 237 8.92 -20.08 -2.55
CA MET A 237 10.14 -20.05 -3.36
C MET A 237 10.91 -21.39 -3.36
N PHE A 238 10.86 -22.16 -2.28
CA PHE A 238 11.50 -23.49 -2.23
C PHE A 238 10.67 -24.59 -2.89
N CYS A 239 9.35 -24.46 -2.89
CA CYS A 239 8.44 -25.47 -3.45
C CYS A 239 8.20 -25.29 -4.95
N ILE A 240 8.34 -24.09 -5.50
CA ILE A 240 8.20 -23.84 -6.95
C ILE A 240 9.50 -24.23 -7.65
N SER A 241 9.41 -25.20 -8.57
CA SER A 241 10.52 -25.69 -9.38
C SER A 241 10.63 -25.04 -10.77
N ASP A 242 9.90 -23.95 -11.01
CA ASP A 242 9.84 -23.28 -12.31
C ASP A 242 11.00 -22.29 -12.47
N CYS A 243 12.01 -22.68 -13.23
CA CYS A 243 13.14 -21.82 -13.59
C CYS A 243 12.90 -21.17 -14.97
N ARG A 244 13.15 -19.86 -15.09
CA ARG A 244 13.19 -19.15 -16.37
C ARG A 244 14.59 -18.61 -16.66
N SER A 245 14.96 -18.56 -17.93
CA SER A 245 16.20 -17.92 -18.40
C SER A 245 16.15 -16.41 -18.13
N LEU A 246 17.24 -15.85 -17.63
CA LEU A 246 17.39 -14.40 -17.47
C LEU A 246 17.46 -13.75 -18.86
N GLY A 247 16.55 -12.83 -19.17
CA GLY A 247 16.54 -12.04 -20.42
C GLY A 247 15.46 -12.41 -21.46
N GLN A 248 14.62 -13.41 -21.20
CA GLN A 248 13.38 -13.65 -21.96
C GLN A 248 12.18 -13.21 -21.11
N ASP A 249 12.01 -11.90 -20.94
CA ASP A 249 10.76 -11.35 -20.44
C ASP A 249 9.79 -11.23 -21.64
N PRO A 250 8.70 -12.02 -21.69
CA PRO A 250 7.71 -11.94 -22.76
C PRO A 250 6.78 -10.76 -22.51
N THR A 251 7.31 -9.55 -22.46
CA THR A 251 6.54 -8.32 -22.32
C THR A 251 6.85 -7.41 -23.50
N GLU A 252 6.29 -7.75 -24.66
CA GLU A 252 6.02 -6.72 -25.68
C GLU A 252 5.07 -5.65 -25.12
N ASN A 253 4.20 -6.03 -24.17
CA ASN A 253 3.31 -5.12 -23.45
C ASN A 253 3.52 -5.29 -21.93
N PRO A 254 4.24 -4.38 -21.24
CA PRO A 254 4.31 -4.39 -19.79
C PRO A 254 2.92 -4.13 -19.20
N ILE A 255 2.46 -5.03 -18.33
CA ILE A 255 1.28 -4.79 -17.49
C ILE A 255 1.66 -3.81 -16.38
N GLN A 256 1.25 -2.55 -16.54
CA GLN A 256 1.22 -1.55 -15.47
C GLN A 256 0.00 -1.75 -14.57
#